data_AF-A0A847HVJ9-F1
#
_entry.id   AF-A0A847HVJ9-F1
#
_cell.length_a   1.000
_cell.length_b   1.000
_cell.length_c   1.000
_cell.angle_alpha   90.00
_cell.angle_beta   90.00
_cell.angle_gamma   90.00
#
_symmetry.space_group_name_H-M   'P 1'
#
loop_
_entity.id
_entity.type
_entity.pdbx_description
1 polymer ?
#
loop_
_entity_poly.entity_id
_entity_poly.type
_entity_poly.pdbx_seq_one_letter_code
_entity_poly.pdbx_strand_id
1 'polypeptide(L)'
;MSAQTREPDRYAHTRAAAVLAPLSRALVGALLLFALAACGTGGGGGPAGPSGPDGPNGPDGPGTPLTLLPDAVPVGLDPSGGNVDACSLTGRAFDDDVTVPPDVACAFTEVTIAGDLVLAPGASVNSVAGSVEGNVLVYPDASYAADGTEIDGNVQAERASRVDLLDTLVGGNVQTEEVPAVEVVLGAVDGDVQPDDGGTVRVAEVRVGGNVQPVGNSGPVTISENVVDGDVQPSSNGGGVTIFGNLIGGNLQCESNDPAPTGSANVVSGSAEGQCASGFTL
;
A
#
# COMPACT_ATOMS: atom_id res chain seq x y z
N MET A 1 -43.61 -16.26 47.58
CA MET A 1 -43.83 -17.73 47.48
C MET A 1 -43.17 -18.16 46.17
N SER A 2 -41.86 -18.40 46.20
CA SER A 2 -41.25 -19.76 46.27
C SER A 2 -41.46 -20.51 44.94
N ALA A 3 -40.54 -20.38 43.99
CA ALA A 3 -39.31 -21.16 43.82
C ALA A 3 -39.55 -22.49 43.07
N GLN A 4 -38.98 -22.64 41.88
CA GLN A 4 -38.10 -23.76 41.58
C GLN A 4 -37.31 -23.55 40.29
N THR A 5 -36.00 -23.52 40.47
CA THR A 5 -34.91 -23.66 39.52
C THR A 5 -34.84 -25.08 38.96
N ARG A 6 -34.51 -25.23 37.67
CA ARG A 6 -33.88 -26.44 37.13
C ARG A 6 -32.67 -26.04 36.29
N GLU A 7 -31.50 -26.46 36.78
CA GLU A 7 -30.19 -26.42 36.14
C GLU A 7 -30.01 -27.56 35.09
N PRO A 8 -28.92 -27.54 34.31
CA PRO A 8 -28.85 -28.09 32.96
C PRO A 8 -28.17 -29.46 32.88
N ASP A 9 -28.52 -30.23 31.83
CA ASP A 9 -27.83 -31.48 31.49
C ASP A 9 -26.50 -31.22 30.77
N ARG A 10 -25.42 -31.63 31.46
CA ARG A 10 -24.05 -31.72 30.95
C ARG A 10 -23.89 -33.01 30.15
N TYR A 11 -23.66 -32.92 28.86
CA TYR A 11 -23.10 -34.03 28.07
C TYR A 11 -21.58 -33.87 28.00
N ALA A 12 -20.88 -34.67 28.81
CA ALA A 12 -19.44 -34.81 28.78
C ALA A 12 -19.07 -35.97 27.84
N HIS A 13 -18.38 -35.67 26.73
CA HIS A 13 -17.68 -36.67 25.93
C HIS A 13 -16.18 -36.61 26.20
N THR A 14 -15.77 -37.58 27.03
CA THR A 14 -14.56 -38.41 27.02
C THR A 14 -13.32 -37.92 26.26
N ARG A 15 -12.25 -37.68 27.05
CA ARG A 15 -10.86 -37.51 26.63
C ARG A 15 -10.31 -38.79 25.97
N ALA A 16 -9.59 -38.64 24.86
CA ALA A 16 -8.61 -39.62 24.39
C ALA A 16 -7.22 -38.95 24.38
N ALA A 17 -6.34 -39.44 25.26
CA ALA A 17 -4.94 -39.05 25.32
C ALA A 17 -4.14 -39.91 24.34
N ALA A 18 -3.43 -39.27 23.40
CA ALA A 18 -2.47 -39.95 22.54
C ALA A 18 -1.11 -40.05 23.24
N VAL A 19 -0.59 -41.28 23.25
CA VAL A 19 0.62 -41.72 23.94
C VAL A 19 1.85 -41.41 23.06
N LEU A 20 2.85 -40.73 23.64
CA LEU A 20 4.20 -40.56 23.09
C LEU A 20 5.00 -41.85 23.25
N ALA A 21 5.60 -42.34 22.17
CA ALA A 21 6.62 -43.40 22.18
C ALA A 21 7.97 -42.86 21.68
N PRO A 22 9.11 -43.24 22.28
CA PRO A 22 10.43 -42.72 21.91
C PRO A 22 11.30 -43.72 21.11
N LEU A 23 12.33 -43.14 20.48
CA LEU A 23 13.63 -43.70 20.04
C LEU A 23 13.70 -44.50 18.74
N SER A 24 14.55 -44.06 17.80
CA SER A 24 15.87 -44.68 17.58
C SER A 24 16.78 -43.88 16.64
N ARG A 25 18.06 -43.78 17.04
CA ARG A 25 19.18 -43.19 16.30
C ARG A 25 19.69 -44.16 15.21
N ALA A 26 20.08 -43.63 14.05
CA ALA A 26 21.10 -44.24 13.20
C ALA A 26 22.00 -43.16 12.59
N LEU A 27 23.30 -43.31 12.85
CA LEU A 27 24.43 -42.52 12.35
C LEU A 27 24.87 -43.09 10.99
N VAL A 28 25.05 -42.23 9.97
CA VAL A 28 26.08 -42.30 8.90
C VAL A 28 26.16 -40.85 8.37
N GLY A 29 27.27 -40.11 8.27
CA GLY A 29 28.67 -40.46 8.11
C GLY A 29 29.13 -39.97 6.73
N ALA A 30 29.52 -38.70 6.60
CA ALA A 30 30.34 -38.23 5.47
C ALA A 30 31.18 -37.02 5.88
N LEU A 31 32.42 -37.05 5.44
CA LEU A 31 33.61 -36.41 5.96
C LEU A 31 33.96 -35.16 5.14
N LEU A 32 34.28 -34.07 5.85
CA LEU A 32 35.26 -33.00 5.58
C LEU A 32 35.62 -32.58 4.13
N LEU A 33 35.64 -31.25 3.92
CA LEU A 33 36.86 -30.56 3.50
C LEU A 33 36.88 -29.09 3.96
N PHE A 34 38.04 -28.72 4.50
CA PHE A 34 38.44 -27.44 5.09
C PHE A 34 38.60 -26.31 4.06
N ALA A 35 38.31 -25.07 4.47
CA ALA A 35 39.11 -23.91 4.08
C ALA A 35 39.24 -22.94 5.28
N LEU A 36 40.49 -22.60 5.60
CA LEU A 36 40.91 -21.68 6.66
C LEU A 36 40.86 -20.21 6.21
N ALA A 37 40.83 -19.34 7.23
CA ALA A 37 41.30 -17.95 7.29
C ALA A 37 40.28 -16.86 6.87
N ALA A 38 40.13 -15.71 7.55
CA ALA A 38 40.94 -15.07 8.58
C ALA A 38 40.06 -14.16 9.48
N CYS A 39 40.48 -13.94 10.73
CA CYS A 39 40.01 -12.81 11.54
C CYS A 39 40.48 -11.49 10.91
N GLY A 40 39.55 -10.56 10.71
CA GLY A 40 39.85 -9.17 10.35
C GLY A 40 38.98 -8.23 11.17
N THR A 41 39.56 -7.62 12.20
CA THR A 41 39.05 -6.42 12.86
C THR A 41 39.28 -5.21 11.95
N GLY A 42 38.27 -4.37 11.72
CA GLY A 42 38.44 -3.06 11.08
C GLY A 42 37.12 -2.41 10.75
N GLY A 43 36.78 -1.32 11.46
CA GLY A 43 35.63 -0.47 11.15
C GLY A 43 35.83 0.39 9.91
N GLY A 44 34.72 0.86 9.36
CA GLY A 44 34.68 1.85 8.29
C GLY A 44 33.30 1.85 7.63
N GLY A 45 32.55 2.93 7.80
CA GLY A 45 31.35 3.20 6.99
C GLY A 45 31.72 3.27 5.51
N GLY A 46 30.87 2.65 4.68
CA GLY A 46 30.97 2.59 3.22
C GLY A 46 29.65 2.05 2.65
N PRO A 47 29.33 2.40 1.39
CA PRO A 47 27.97 2.64 0.91
C PRO A 47 27.16 1.36 0.63
N ALA A 48 25.85 1.57 0.44
CA ALA A 48 24.82 0.59 0.09
C ALA A 48 25.34 -0.58 -0.77
N GLY A 49 25.09 -1.80 -0.30
CA GLY A 49 25.41 -3.03 -1.02
C GLY A 49 24.51 -3.23 -2.25
N PRO A 50 24.92 -4.10 -3.19
CA PRO A 50 24.15 -4.36 -4.40
C PRO A 50 22.86 -5.14 -4.06
N SER A 51 21.77 -4.70 -4.69
CA SER A 51 20.46 -5.34 -4.75
C SER A 51 20.60 -6.82 -5.10
N GLY A 52 19.90 -7.68 -4.35
CA GLY A 52 19.78 -9.11 -4.66
C GLY A 52 18.95 -9.35 -5.94
N PRO A 53 18.86 -10.60 -6.42
CA PRO A 53 18.10 -10.92 -7.62
C PRO A 53 16.60 -10.66 -7.40
N ASP A 54 16.00 -10.01 -8.38
CA ASP A 54 14.66 -9.42 -8.37
C ASP A 54 13.56 -10.44 -8.05
N GLY A 55 12.76 -10.13 -7.03
CA GLY A 55 11.44 -10.72 -6.81
C GLY A 55 10.41 -10.07 -7.76
N PRO A 56 9.11 -10.40 -7.65
CA PRO A 56 8.08 -9.87 -8.56
C PRO A 56 7.89 -8.34 -8.48
N ASN A 57 8.50 -7.68 -7.49
CA ASN A 57 8.53 -6.23 -7.37
C ASN A 57 9.75 -5.71 -8.13
N GLY A 58 9.49 -5.02 -9.24
CA GLY A 58 10.49 -4.33 -10.07
C GLY A 58 11.24 -3.21 -9.31
N PRO A 59 11.91 -2.27 -10.01
CA PRO A 59 12.94 -1.39 -9.45
C PRO A 59 12.48 -0.31 -8.44
N ASP A 60 11.28 -0.42 -7.87
CA ASP A 60 10.56 0.65 -7.16
C ASP A 60 10.77 0.62 -5.63
N GLY A 61 12.01 0.86 -5.18
CA GLY A 61 12.33 1.05 -3.76
C GLY A 61 12.03 2.47 -3.25
N PRO A 62 12.21 2.74 -1.93
CA PRO A 62 11.94 4.07 -1.37
C PRO A 62 12.71 5.19 -2.07
N GLY A 63 12.01 6.22 -2.52
CA GLY A 63 12.58 7.37 -3.21
C GLY A 63 12.73 7.19 -4.72
N THR A 64 12.09 6.18 -5.33
CA THR A 64 12.07 6.05 -6.78
C THR A 64 11.21 7.12 -7.46
N PRO A 65 11.56 7.54 -8.68
CA PRO A 65 10.70 8.41 -9.47
C PRO A 65 9.32 7.80 -9.70
N LEU A 66 8.33 8.64 -10.01
CA LEU A 66 7.03 8.21 -10.48
C LEU A 66 7.19 7.31 -11.71
N THR A 67 6.47 6.20 -11.71
CA THR A 67 6.34 5.33 -12.88
C THR A 67 5.09 5.72 -13.64
N LEU A 68 5.27 6.12 -14.90
CA LEU A 68 4.17 6.43 -15.79
C LEU A 68 3.50 5.16 -16.31
N LEU A 69 2.18 5.20 -16.46
CA LEU A 69 1.36 4.21 -17.13
C LEU A 69 1.85 3.99 -18.57
N PRO A 70 1.72 2.75 -19.08
CA PRO A 70 1.94 2.48 -20.50
C PRO A 70 1.01 3.30 -21.40
N ASP A 71 1.52 3.84 -22.52
CA ASP A 71 0.73 4.61 -23.51
C ASP A 71 -0.52 3.87 -24.00
N ALA A 72 -0.42 2.54 -24.15
CA ALA A 72 -1.53 1.69 -24.56
C ALA A 72 -2.10 0.96 -23.35
N VAL A 73 -3.42 1.00 -23.20
CA VAL A 73 -4.15 0.26 -22.17
C VAL A 73 -3.89 -1.25 -22.33
N PRO A 74 -3.31 -1.93 -21.34
CA PRO A 74 -3.10 -3.37 -21.41
C PRO A 74 -4.42 -4.13 -21.54
N VAL A 75 -4.37 -5.21 -22.29
CA VAL A 75 -5.54 -6.06 -22.55
C VAL A 75 -5.61 -7.17 -21.51
N GLY A 76 -6.81 -7.39 -20.99
CA GLY A 76 -7.14 -8.42 -20.01
C GLY A 76 -8.57 -8.89 -20.22
N LEU A 77 -9.04 -9.77 -19.33
CA LEU A 77 -10.40 -10.27 -19.34
C LEU A 77 -11.39 -9.14 -19.06
N ASP A 78 -12.42 -8.98 -19.90
CA ASP A 78 -13.53 -8.06 -19.66
C ASP A 78 -14.48 -8.66 -18.59
N PRO A 79 -14.54 -8.09 -17.37
CA PRO A 79 -15.35 -8.62 -16.28
C PRO A 79 -16.86 -8.44 -16.50
N SER A 80 -17.26 -7.50 -17.37
CA SER A 80 -18.66 -7.23 -17.72
C SER A 80 -19.24 -8.24 -18.72
N GLY A 81 -18.37 -8.99 -19.41
CA GLY A 81 -18.77 -9.89 -20.49
C GLY A 81 -19.46 -9.15 -21.65
N GLY A 82 -19.10 -7.89 -21.89
CA GLY A 82 -19.73 -6.99 -22.84
C GLY A 82 -21.09 -6.43 -22.42
N ASN A 83 -21.51 -6.62 -21.16
CA ASN A 83 -22.77 -6.08 -20.64
C ASN A 83 -22.52 -5.01 -19.57
N VAL A 84 -22.63 -3.75 -19.98
CA VAL A 84 -22.38 -2.58 -19.13
C VAL A 84 -23.41 -2.40 -17.99
N ASP A 85 -24.58 -3.03 -18.06
CA ASP A 85 -25.60 -2.96 -17.01
C ASP A 85 -25.37 -3.99 -15.88
N ALA A 86 -24.44 -4.94 -16.08
CA ALA A 86 -24.33 -6.13 -15.24
C ALA A 86 -22.94 -6.31 -14.59
N CYS A 87 -22.08 -5.27 -14.60
CA CYS A 87 -20.78 -5.37 -13.94
C CYS A 87 -20.91 -5.24 -12.40
N SER A 88 -21.50 -6.25 -11.78
CA SER A 88 -21.52 -6.40 -10.33
C SER A 88 -21.16 -7.86 -10.03
N LEU A 89 -19.97 -8.05 -9.46
CA LEU A 89 -19.35 -9.34 -9.25
C LEU A 89 -19.19 -9.60 -7.76
N THR A 90 -19.53 -10.81 -7.34
CA THR A 90 -19.34 -11.27 -5.96
C THR A 90 -18.65 -12.63 -5.95
N GLY A 91 -17.56 -12.78 -5.18
CA GLY A 91 -16.87 -14.06 -4.99
C GLY A 91 -16.25 -14.64 -6.27
N ARG A 92 -16.00 -13.79 -7.29
CA ARG A 92 -15.50 -14.22 -8.60
C ARG A 92 -13.97 -14.19 -8.59
N ALA A 93 -13.37 -15.20 -9.22
CA ALA A 93 -11.93 -15.27 -9.41
C ALA A 93 -11.57 -15.17 -10.90
N PHE A 94 -10.53 -14.40 -11.19
CA PHE A 94 -9.88 -14.29 -12.50
C PHE A 94 -8.44 -14.79 -12.35
N ASP A 95 -8.02 -15.70 -13.23
CA ASP A 95 -6.69 -16.32 -13.24
C ASP A 95 -5.69 -15.62 -14.18
N ASP A 96 -6.05 -14.43 -14.65
CA ASP A 96 -5.31 -13.60 -15.58
C ASP A 96 -5.62 -12.12 -15.29
N ASP A 97 -5.00 -11.22 -16.04
CA ASP A 97 -5.27 -9.78 -15.99
C ASP A 97 -6.74 -9.48 -16.28
N VAL A 98 -7.29 -8.46 -15.62
CA VAL A 98 -8.65 -7.96 -15.83
C VAL A 98 -8.57 -6.54 -16.36
N THR A 99 -9.22 -6.28 -17.49
CA THR A 99 -9.36 -4.93 -18.03
C THR A 99 -10.83 -4.54 -18.03
N VAL A 100 -11.20 -3.60 -17.17
CA VAL A 100 -12.54 -2.99 -17.17
C VAL A 100 -12.64 -2.08 -18.41
N PRO A 101 -13.60 -2.31 -19.31
CA PRO A 101 -13.71 -1.53 -20.55
C PRO A 101 -14.02 -0.04 -20.29
N PRO A 102 -13.77 0.82 -21.29
CA PRO A 102 -14.06 2.25 -21.17
C PRO A 102 -15.51 2.53 -20.78
N ASP A 103 -15.70 3.53 -19.92
CA ASP A 103 -17.01 3.99 -19.44
C ASP A 103 -17.88 2.92 -18.73
N VAL A 104 -17.28 1.79 -18.32
CA VAL A 104 -17.98 0.74 -17.58
C VAL A 104 -17.76 0.93 -16.08
N ALA A 105 -18.87 0.96 -15.34
CA ALA A 105 -18.86 0.97 -13.88
C ALA A 105 -19.04 -0.45 -13.34
N CYS A 106 -18.10 -0.89 -12.51
CA CYS A 106 -18.06 -2.19 -11.89
C CYS A 106 -18.11 -2.10 -10.36
N ALA A 107 -18.86 -3.01 -9.73
CA ALA A 107 -18.83 -3.23 -8.29
C ALA A 107 -18.27 -4.63 -8.01
N PHE A 108 -17.14 -4.70 -7.32
CA PHE A 108 -16.46 -5.94 -6.94
C PHE A 108 -16.62 -6.17 -5.44
N THR A 109 -17.08 -7.35 -5.07
CA THR A 109 -17.16 -7.78 -3.67
C THR A 109 -16.51 -9.15 -3.55
N GLU A 110 -15.44 -9.28 -2.77
CA GLU A 110 -14.70 -10.55 -2.65
C GLU A 110 -14.24 -11.09 -4.02
N VAL A 111 -13.85 -10.18 -4.93
CA VAL A 111 -13.30 -10.55 -6.25
C VAL A 111 -11.80 -10.72 -6.12
N THR A 112 -11.26 -11.80 -6.69
CA THR A 112 -9.82 -12.09 -6.71
C THR A 112 -9.30 -12.05 -8.14
N ILE A 113 -8.19 -11.36 -8.38
CA ILE A 113 -7.55 -11.22 -9.69
C ILE A 113 -6.09 -11.65 -9.53
N ALA A 114 -5.67 -12.70 -10.24
CA ALA A 114 -4.31 -13.23 -10.18
C ALA A 114 -3.28 -12.39 -10.97
N GLY A 115 -3.77 -11.49 -11.82
CA GLY A 115 -2.96 -10.55 -12.60
C GLY A 115 -3.18 -9.10 -12.20
N ASP A 116 -2.95 -8.22 -13.16
CA ASP A 116 -3.20 -6.79 -13.04
C ASP A 116 -4.71 -6.48 -13.14
N LEU A 117 -5.15 -5.45 -12.42
CA LEU A 117 -6.44 -4.81 -12.61
C LEU A 117 -6.22 -3.49 -13.38
N VAL A 118 -6.72 -3.45 -14.61
CA VAL A 118 -6.63 -2.30 -15.50
C VAL A 118 -7.99 -1.65 -15.64
N LEU A 119 -8.10 -0.38 -15.28
CA LEU A 119 -9.28 0.44 -15.53
C LEU A 119 -9.01 1.28 -16.76
N ALA A 120 -9.68 0.97 -17.88
CA ALA A 120 -9.57 1.76 -19.10
C ALA A 120 -10.20 3.17 -18.93
N PRO A 121 -9.99 4.10 -19.88
CA PRO A 121 -10.48 5.47 -19.72
C PRO A 121 -11.96 5.57 -19.37
N GLY A 122 -12.30 6.39 -18.38
CA GLY A 122 -13.67 6.58 -17.89
C GLY A 122 -14.28 5.40 -17.12
N ALA A 123 -13.58 4.27 -16.97
CA ALA A 123 -14.06 3.14 -16.18
C ALA A 123 -14.17 3.50 -14.69
N SER A 124 -15.03 2.81 -13.95
CA SER A 124 -15.14 2.99 -12.50
C SER A 124 -15.18 1.64 -11.82
N VAL A 125 -14.37 1.44 -10.77
CA VAL A 125 -14.44 0.22 -9.95
C VAL A 125 -14.56 0.61 -8.49
N ASN A 126 -15.56 0.04 -7.83
CA ASN A 126 -15.63 -0.02 -6.37
C ASN A 126 -15.32 -1.45 -5.94
N SER A 127 -14.18 -1.66 -5.30
CA SER A 127 -13.72 -2.96 -4.79
C SER A 127 -13.90 -3.02 -3.28
N VAL A 128 -14.57 -4.07 -2.80
CA VAL A 128 -14.75 -4.34 -1.37
C VAL A 128 -14.25 -5.74 -1.06
N ALA A 129 -13.36 -5.85 -0.08
CA ALA A 129 -12.78 -7.13 0.36
C ALA A 129 -12.18 -7.95 -0.79
N GLY A 130 -11.62 -7.29 -1.81
CA GLY A 130 -11.03 -7.93 -2.99
C GLY A 130 -9.55 -8.29 -2.79
N SER A 131 -8.98 -8.95 -3.80
CA SER A 131 -7.54 -9.20 -3.89
C SER A 131 -7.06 -9.05 -5.34
N VAL A 132 -5.95 -8.35 -5.54
CA VAL A 132 -5.25 -8.21 -6.82
C VAL A 132 -3.79 -8.60 -6.60
N GLU A 133 -3.34 -9.72 -7.17
CA GLU A 133 -1.95 -10.19 -7.05
C GLU A 133 -0.96 -9.34 -7.88
N GLY A 134 -1.47 -8.58 -8.85
CA GLY A 134 -0.70 -7.65 -9.66
C GLY A 134 -0.86 -6.18 -9.23
N ASN A 135 -0.70 -5.31 -10.22
CA ASN A 135 -0.86 -3.86 -10.09
C ASN A 135 -2.29 -3.43 -10.37
N VAL A 136 -2.66 -2.25 -9.87
CA VAL A 136 -3.85 -1.52 -10.30
C VAL A 136 -3.42 -0.34 -11.18
N LEU A 137 -3.90 -0.31 -12.43
CA LEU A 137 -3.59 0.73 -13.41
C LEU A 137 -4.86 1.53 -13.72
N VAL A 138 -4.88 2.81 -13.37
CA VAL A 138 -6.06 3.69 -13.49
C VAL A 138 -5.82 4.75 -14.56
N TYR A 139 -6.37 4.50 -15.75
CA TYR A 139 -6.21 5.37 -16.91
C TYR A 139 -7.06 6.65 -16.82
N PRO A 140 -6.89 7.60 -17.76
CA PRO A 140 -7.55 8.90 -17.70
C PRO A 140 -9.05 8.85 -17.51
N ASP A 141 -9.58 9.77 -16.71
CA ASP A 141 -10.99 9.90 -16.34
C ASP A 141 -11.56 8.69 -15.55
N ALA A 142 -10.83 7.58 -15.43
CA ALA A 142 -11.25 6.43 -14.66
C ALA A 142 -11.21 6.71 -13.14
N SER A 143 -11.97 5.95 -12.35
CA SER A 143 -12.00 6.06 -10.88
C SER A 143 -11.84 4.71 -10.22
N TYR A 144 -10.98 4.66 -9.21
CA TYR A 144 -10.77 3.46 -8.40
C TYR A 144 -11.08 3.77 -6.93
N ALA A 145 -11.98 3.00 -6.35
CA ALA A 145 -12.25 2.99 -4.92
C ALA A 145 -12.05 1.57 -4.38
N ALA A 146 -11.27 1.42 -3.32
CA ALA A 146 -11.00 0.16 -2.65
C ALA A 146 -11.32 0.28 -1.15
N ASP A 147 -12.00 -0.72 -0.60
CA ASP A 147 -12.32 -0.86 0.83
C ASP A 147 -11.96 -2.27 1.29
N GLY A 148 -10.99 -2.41 2.20
CA GLY A 148 -10.56 -3.72 2.70
C GLY A 148 -9.94 -4.63 1.63
N THR A 149 -9.41 -4.05 0.54
CA THR A 149 -8.82 -4.80 -0.58
C THR A 149 -7.31 -4.97 -0.38
N GLU A 150 -6.76 -6.10 -0.80
CA GLU A 150 -5.32 -6.38 -0.84
C GLU A 150 -4.80 -6.28 -2.28
N ILE A 151 -3.73 -5.52 -2.49
CA ILE A 151 -3.08 -5.29 -3.78
C ILE A 151 -1.60 -5.61 -3.57
N ASP A 152 -1.10 -6.70 -4.15
CA ASP A 152 0.30 -7.11 -3.94
C ASP A 152 1.29 -6.19 -4.68
N GLY A 153 0.86 -5.59 -5.79
CA GLY A 153 1.65 -4.66 -6.60
C GLY A 153 1.45 -3.18 -6.26
N ASN A 154 1.68 -2.34 -7.27
CA ASN A 154 1.52 -0.89 -7.19
C ASN A 154 0.09 -0.45 -7.54
N VAL A 155 -0.32 0.70 -7.04
CA VAL A 155 -1.44 1.49 -7.58
C VAL A 155 -0.87 2.65 -8.38
N GLN A 156 -1.09 2.66 -9.69
CA GLN A 156 -0.59 3.67 -10.62
C GLN A 156 -1.77 4.36 -11.32
N ALA A 157 -1.84 5.68 -11.24
CA ALA A 157 -2.94 6.45 -11.84
C ALA A 157 -2.43 7.71 -12.55
N GLU A 158 -2.87 7.94 -13.78
CA GLU A 158 -2.57 9.18 -14.51
C GLU A 158 -3.86 9.82 -15.01
N ARG A 159 -4.07 11.08 -14.65
CA ARG A 159 -5.26 11.87 -15.03
C ARG A 159 -6.58 11.13 -14.73
N ALA A 160 -6.54 10.22 -13.77
CA ALA A 160 -7.72 9.54 -13.24
C ALA A 160 -8.62 10.59 -12.58
N SER A 161 -9.93 10.33 -12.55
CA SER A 161 -10.87 11.23 -11.89
C SER A 161 -10.76 11.17 -10.36
N ARG A 162 -10.34 10.02 -9.81
CA ARG A 162 -10.21 9.77 -8.36
C ARG A 162 -9.48 8.47 -8.04
N VAL A 163 -8.74 8.46 -6.93
CA VAL A 163 -8.25 7.23 -6.27
C VAL A 163 -8.57 7.32 -4.78
N ASP A 164 -9.40 6.40 -4.28
CA ASP A 164 -9.77 6.29 -2.86
C ASP A 164 -9.40 4.89 -2.34
N LEU A 165 -8.42 4.80 -1.44
CA LEU A 165 -7.97 3.56 -0.81
C LEU A 165 -8.31 3.62 0.68
N LEU A 166 -9.32 2.85 1.09
CA LEU A 166 -9.77 2.72 2.46
C LEU A 166 -9.42 1.34 3.01
N ASP A 167 -8.77 1.27 4.16
CA ASP A 167 -8.38 -0.01 4.81
C ASP A 167 -7.72 -0.98 3.82
N THR A 168 -6.93 -0.44 2.88
CA THR A 168 -6.36 -1.17 1.75
C THR A 168 -4.91 -1.49 2.06
N LEU A 169 -4.48 -2.70 1.70
CA LEU A 169 -3.08 -3.13 1.79
C LEU A 169 -2.47 -3.06 0.40
N VAL A 170 -1.41 -2.27 0.24
CA VAL A 170 -0.66 -2.14 -1.02
C VAL A 170 0.77 -2.62 -0.78
N GLY A 171 1.16 -3.71 -1.45
CA GLY A 171 2.50 -4.31 -1.33
C GLY A 171 3.59 -3.53 -2.08
N GLY A 172 3.19 -2.62 -2.99
CA GLY A 172 4.06 -1.68 -3.68
C GLY A 172 3.83 -0.23 -3.26
N ASN A 173 3.86 0.65 -4.26
CA ASN A 173 3.71 2.09 -4.14
C ASN A 173 2.29 2.54 -4.55
N VAL A 174 1.90 3.72 -4.06
CA VAL A 174 0.75 4.48 -4.59
C VAL A 174 1.30 5.69 -5.31
N GLN A 175 1.24 5.67 -6.64
CA GLN A 175 1.79 6.71 -7.52
C GLN A 175 0.68 7.31 -8.36
N THR A 176 0.52 8.63 -8.30
CA THR A 176 -0.55 9.30 -9.05
C THR A 176 -0.03 10.58 -9.69
N GLU A 177 -0.38 10.82 -10.95
CA GLU A 177 -0.05 12.06 -11.68
C GLU A 177 -1.36 12.74 -12.15
N GLU A 178 -1.49 14.04 -11.91
CA GLU A 178 -2.63 14.86 -12.34
C GLU A 178 -4.00 14.34 -11.84
N VAL A 179 -4.06 13.67 -10.68
CA VAL A 179 -5.31 13.15 -10.11
C VAL A 179 -5.97 14.20 -9.20
N PRO A 180 -7.23 14.62 -9.44
CA PRO A 180 -7.88 15.70 -8.69
C PRO A 180 -8.17 15.39 -7.20
N ALA A 181 -8.28 14.10 -6.85
CA ALA A 181 -8.54 13.66 -5.48
C ALA A 181 -7.89 12.29 -5.24
N VAL A 182 -6.99 12.25 -4.26
CA VAL A 182 -6.33 11.03 -3.78
C VAL A 182 -6.55 10.91 -2.28
N GLU A 183 -7.19 9.83 -1.85
CA GLU A 183 -7.34 9.48 -0.44
C GLU A 183 -6.71 8.12 -0.18
N VAL A 184 -5.77 8.05 0.76
CA VAL A 184 -5.20 6.80 1.30
C VAL A 184 -5.42 6.85 2.81
N VAL A 185 -6.40 6.10 3.28
CA VAL A 185 -6.94 6.23 4.64
C VAL A 185 -7.09 4.86 5.26
N LEU A 186 -6.52 4.64 6.44
CA LEU A 186 -6.40 3.31 7.04
C LEU A 186 -5.58 2.34 6.15
N GLY A 187 -5.14 1.22 6.73
CA GLY A 187 -4.38 0.19 5.99
C GLY A 187 -2.87 0.45 5.95
N ALA A 188 -2.22 -0.06 4.90
CA ALA A 188 -0.77 -0.02 4.76
C ALA A 188 -0.32 0.09 3.31
N VAL A 189 0.80 0.77 3.10
CA VAL A 189 1.53 0.84 1.83
C VAL A 189 2.97 0.44 2.14
N ASP A 190 3.46 -0.66 1.58
CA ASP A 190 4.81 -1.15 1.86
C ASP A 190 5.88 -0.25 1.22
N GLY A 191 5.56 0.38 0.09
CA GLY A 191 6.39 1.37 -0.60
C GLY A 191 6.07 2.82 -0.24
N ASP A 192 6.18 3.69 -1.24
CA ASP A 192 5.95 5.13 -1.16
C ASP A 192 4.51 5.52 -1.50
N VAL A 193 4.09 6.69 -1.01
CA VAL A 193 2.87 7.40 -1.46
C VAL A 193 3.32 8.70 -2.15
N GLN A 194 3.13 8.78 -3.47
CA GLN A 194 3.67 9.83 -4.33
C GLN A 194 2.61 10.48 -5.22
N PRO A 195 1.75 11.37 -4.69
CA PRO A 195 0.82 12.14 -5.52
C PRO A 195 1.50 13.37 -6.13
N ASP A 196 1.43 13.52 -7.46
CA ASP A 196 2.11 14.57 -8.22
C ASP A 196 1.16 15.37 -9.11
N ASP A 197 1.38 16.69 -9.15
CA ASP A 197 0.65 17.67 -9.96
C ASP A 197 -0.89 17.53 -9.92
N GLY A 198 -1.42 17.03 -8.79
CA GLY A 198 -2.83 16.71 -8.62
C GLY A 198 -3.66 17.80 -7.92
N GLY A 199 -4.76 17.36 -7.33
CA GLY A 199 -5.69 18.19 -6.56
C GLY A 199 -5.55 17.99 -5.05
N THR A 200 -6.59 17.47 -4.42
CA THR A 200 -6.61 17.22 -2.97
C THR A 200 -5.93 15.90 -2.65
N VAL A 201 -5.10 15.88 -1.61
CA VAL A 201 -4.41 14.67 -1.14
C VAL A 201 -4.68 14.48 0.35
N ARG A 202 -5.10 13.27 0.73
CA ARG A 202 -5.22 12.87 2.13
C ARG A 202 -4.53 11.54 2.35
N VAL A 203 -3.52 11.53 3.20
CA VAL A 203 -2.85 10.32 3.71
C VAL A 203 -3.05 10.28 5.21
N ALA A 204 -3.91 9.39 5.71
CA ALA A 204 -4.32 9.39 7.11
C ALA A 204 -4.43 8.01 7.73
N GLU A 205 -3.86 7.84 8.93
CA GLU A 205 -3.94 6.59 9.69
C GLU A 205 -3.33 5.38 8.94
N VAL A 206 -2.30 5.61 8.13
CA VAL A 206 -1.65 4.60 7.28
C VAL A 206 -0.29 4.21 7.85
N ARG A 207 0.08 2.93 7.73
CA ARG A 207 1.50 2.50 7.85
C ARG A 207 2.16 2.59 6.47
N VAL A 208 3.16 3.44 6.33
CA VAL A 208 3.92 3.61 5.08
C VAL A 208 5.34 3.10 5.29
N GLY A 209 5.75 2.06 4.55
CA GLY A 209 7.08 1.47 4.65
C GLY A 209 8.16 2.30 3.96
N GLY A 210 7.79 3.10 2.97
CA GLY A 210 8.63 4.09 2.31
C GLY A 210 8.36 5.52 2.79
N ASN A 211 8.26 6.43 1.84
CA ASN A 211 8.13 7.88 2.02
C ASN A 211 6.72 8.36 1.66
N VAL A 212 6.34 9.53 2.17
CA VAL A 212 5.16 10.27 1.73
C VAL A 212 5.62 11.56 1.03
N GLN A 213 5.44 11.64 -0.29
CA GLN A 213 6.05 12.66 -1.15
C GLN A 213 5.02 13.33 -2.08
N PRO A 214 4.06 14.12 -1.56
CA PRO A 214 3.16 14.88 -2.42
C PRO A 214 3.88 16.08 -3.04
N VAL A 215 3.82 16.19 -4.36
CA VAL A 215 4.50 17.22 -5.15
C VAL A 215 3.51 17.99 -6.01
N GLY A 216 3.65 19.31 -6.08
CA GLY A 216 2.92 20.12 -7.07
C GLY A 216 1.41 20.21 -6.92
N ASN A 217 0.82 19.66 -5.85
CA ASN A 217 -0.63 19.55 -5.73
C ASN A 217 -1.30 20.92 -5.52
N SER A 218 -2.33 21.18 -6.31
CA SER A 218 -3.08 22.44 -6.31
C SER A 218 -4.15 22.52 -5.22
N GLY A 219 -4.61 21.38 -4.70
CA GLY A 219 -5.57 21.28 -3.61
C GLY A 219 -4.90 21.06 -2.24
N PRO A 220 -5.70 21.04 -1.15
CA PRO A 220 -5.16 20.81 0.18
C PRO A 220 -4.48 19.45 0.30
N VAL A 221 -3.32 19.42 0.95
CA VAL A 221 -2.58 18.20 1.29
C VAL A 221 -2.65 17.99 2.80
N THR A 222 -3.19 16.85 3.23
CA THR A 222 -3.24 16.45 4.65
C THR A 222 -2.49 15.15 4.86
N ILE A 223 -1.49 15.18 5.75
CA ILE A 223 -0.70 14.01 6.14
C ILE A 223 -0.85 13.87 7.66
N SER A 224 -1.66 12.91 8.11
CA SER A 224 -2.05 12.85 9.53
C SER A 224 -2.05 11.46 10.14
N GLU A 225 -1.57 11.35 11.38
CA GLU A 225 -1.72 10.13 12.19
C GLU A 225 -1.10 8.87 11.54
N ASN A 226 -0.08 9.04 10.69
CA ASN A 226 0.60 7.95 10.01
C ASN A 226 1.81 7.45 10.80
N VAL A 227 2.21 6.21 10.49
CA VAL A 227 3.54 5.68 10.83
C VAL A 227 4.31 5.54 9.53
N VAL A 228 5.31 6.40 9.33
CA VAL A 228 6.12 6.45 8.11
C VAL A 228 7.52 6.00 8.46
N ASP A 229 7.97 4.87 7.87
CA ASP A 229 9.30 4.33 8.14
C ASP A 229 10.39 5.20 7.46
N GLY A 230 10.09 5.81 6.30
CA GLY A 230 10.94 6.76 5.58
C GLY A 230 10.68 8.24 5.91
N ASP A 231 10.84 9.09 4.89
CA ASP A 231 10.73 10.55 4.98
C ASP A 231 9.29 11.04 4.67
N VAL A 232 8.95 12.21 5.19
CA VAL A 232 7.77 12.99 4.76
C VAL A 232 8.26 14.25 4.06
N GLN A 233 8.03 14.33 2.75
CA GLN A 233 8.70 15.30 1.86
C GLN A 233 7.73 16.08 0.95
N PRO A 234 6.74 16.81 1.49
CA PRO A 234 5.88 17.63 0.66
C PRO A 234 6.66 18.78 0.00
N SER A 235 6.52 18.91 -1.32
CA SER A 235 7.16 20.00 -2.05
C SER A 235 6.27 20.67 -3.09
N SER A 236 6.45 21.98 -3.28
CA SER A 236 5.78 22.76 -4.34
C SER A 236 4.26 22.70 -4.34
N ASN A 237 3.62 22.31 -3.23
CA ASN A 237 2.15 22.22 -3.15
C ASN A 237 1.54 23.63 -2.95
N GLY A 238 0.53 23.96 -3.76
CA GLY A 238 -0.12 25.27 -3.82
C GLY A 238 -1.43 25.39 -3.04
N GLY A 239 -2.06 24.26 -2.68
CA GLY A 239 -3.32 24.25 -1.92
C GLY A 239 -3.14 24.30 -0.39
N GLY A 240 -1.90 24.38 0.07
CA GLY A 240 -1.52 24.33 1.48
C GLY A 240 -1.32 22.90 2.00
N VAL A 241 -0.39 22.76 2.94
CA VAL A 241 -0.01 21.46 3.51
C VAL A 241 -0.22 21.47 5.02
N THR A 242 -0.91 20.45 5.53
CA THR A 242 -1.10 20.24 6.98
C THR A 242 -0.56 18.86 7.37
N ILE A 243 0.37 18.84 8.32
CA ILE A 243 1.08 17.62 8.75
C ILE A 243 0.96 17.48 10.26
N PHE A 244 0.26 16.47 10.78
CA PHE A 244 0.10 16.33 12.23
C PHE A 244 0.00 14.90 12.75
N GLY A 245 0.44 14.67 13.98
CA GLY A 245 0.26 13.38 14.64
C GLY A 245 1.04 12.22 14.02
N ASN A 246 2.03 12.47 13.16
CA ASN A 246 2.77 11.40 12.48
C ASN A 246 3.97 10.94 13.31
N LEU A 247 4.28 9.64 13.23
CA LEU A 247 5.56 9.07 13.65
C LEU A 247 6.42 8.84 12.40
N ILE A 248 7.51 9.60 12.28
CA ILE A 248 8.37 9.64 11.09
C ILE A 248 9.74 9.06 11.46
N GLY A 249 10.09 7.95 10.82
CA GLY A 249 11.37 7.24 10.98
C GLY A 249 12.53 7.97 10.31
N GLY A 250 12.26 8.65 9.21
CA GLY A 250 13.19 9.51 8.50
C GLY A 250 13.09 10.99 8.88
N ASN A 251 13.26 11.84 7.88
CA ASN A 251 13.23 13.29 7.95
C ASN A 251 11.84 13.85 7.63
N LEU A 252 11.58 15.06 8.10
CA LEU A 252 10.44 15.87 7.73
C LEU A 252 10.94 17.07 6.92
N GLN A 253 10.88 17.00 5.60
CA GLN A 253 11.51 17.97 4.70
C GLN A 253 10.47 18.70 3.87
N CYS A 254 10.44 20.02 3.95
CA CYS A 254 9.40 20.79 3.28
C CYS A 254 10.00 21.90 2.44
N GLU A 255 9.72 21.88 1.14
CA GLU A 255 10.32 22.79 0.18
C GLU A 255 9.27 23.46 -0.72
N SER A 256 9.36 24.78 -0.84
CA SER A 256 8.59 25.56 -1.83
C SER A 256 7.06 25.39 -1.81
N ASN A 257 6.48 24.91 -0.71
CA ASN A 257 5.01 24.89 -0.57
C ASN A 257 4.50 26.31 -0.29
N ASP A 258 3.38 26.68 -0.91
CA ASP A 258 2.76 28.00 -0.74
C ASP A 258 1.24 27.85 -0.58
N PRO A 259 0.66 28.12 0.60
CA PRO A 259 1.31 28.63 1.81
C PRO A 259 2.28 27.63 2.45
N ALA A 260 3.22 28.15 3.25
CA ALA A 260 4.15 27.33 4.01
C ALA A 260 3.39 26.31 4.88
N PRO A 261 3.91 25.06 5.03
CA PRO A 261 3.20 24.00 5.73
C PRO A 261 2.94 24.34 7.19
N THR A 262 1.81 23.87 7.70
CA THR A 262 1.49 23.90 9.12
C THR A 262 1.56 22.50 9.71
N GLY A 263 1.88 22.40 10.99
CA GLY A 263 1.91 21.10 11.63
C GLY A 263 2.06 21.12 13.14
N SER A 264 1.68 19.99 13.75
CA SER A 264 1.74 19.81 15.21
C SER A 264 1.86 18.33 15.58
N ALA A 265 2.41 18.03 16.75
CA ALA A 265 2.43 16.67 17.31
C ALA A 265 3.08 15.60 16.40
N ASN A 266 4.05 15.98 15.56
CA ASN A 266 4.83 15.02 14.78
C ASN A 266 6.06 14.60 15.58
N VAL A 267 6.36 13.30 15.59
CA VAL A 267 7.59 12.74 16.18
C VAL A 267 8.51 12.36 15.04
N VAL A 268 9.59 13.13 14.85
CA VAL A 268 10.56 12.93 13.77
C VAL A 268 11.84 12.35 14.35
N SER A 269 12.28 11.19 13.84
CA SER A 269 13.52 10.55 14.29
C SER A 269 14.75 11.17 13.63
N GLY A 270 14.62 11.64 12.37
CA GLY A 270 15.61 12.42 11.65
C GLY A 270 15.52 13.93 11.96
N SER A 271 15.72 14.76 10.94
CA SER A 271 15.63 16.23 11.04
C SER A 271 14.31 16.77 10.47
N ALA A 272 13.84 17.88 11.04
CA ALA A 272 12.88 18.76 10.37
C ALA A 272 13.64 19.82 9.56
N GLU A 273 13.32 19.97 8.29
CA GLU A 273 14.10 20.79 7.33
C GLU A 273 13.22 21.73 6.51
N GLY A 274 13.85 22.73 5.90
CA GLY A 274 13.18 23.73 5.07
C GLY A 274 12.08 24.46 5.84
N GLN A 275 10.89 24.53 5.26
CA GLN A 275 9.73 25.21 5.85
C GLN A 275 9.24 24.51 7.13
N CYS A 276 9.50 23.21 7.27
CA CYS A 276 9.07 22.43 8.43
C CYS A 276 10.00 22.56 9.64
N ALA A 277 11.20 23.12 9.48
CA ALA A 277 12.12 23.39 10.59
C ALA A 277 11.65 24.51 11.54
N SER A 278 10.74 25.38 11.08
CA SER A 278 10.35 26.60 11.82
C SER A 278 8.84 26.82 11.98
N GLY A 279 8.00 26.06 11.27
CA GLY A 279 6.53 26.21 11.26
C GLY A 279 5.75 25.29 12.21
N PHE A 280 6.43 24.38 12.93
CA PHE A 280 5.77 23.27 13.61
C PHE A 280 5.84 23.45 15.13
N THR A 281 4.71 23.31 15.81
CA THR A 281 4.70 23.14 17.27
C THR A 281 4.87 21.66 17.56
N LEU A 282 6.13 21.25 17.77
CA LEU A 282 6.50 19.89 18.16
C LEU A 282 6.05 19.60 19.61
#